data_AF-A0A1Z4EII9-F1
#
_entry.id   AF-A0A1Z4EII9-F1
#
_cell.length_a   1.000
_cell.length_b   1.000
_cell.length_c   1.000
_cell.angle_alpha   90.00
_cell.angle_beta   90.00
_cell.angle_gamma   90.00
#
_symmetry.space_group_name_H-M   'P 1'
#
loop_
_entity.id
_entity.type
_entity.pdbx_description
1 polymer ?
#
loop_
_entity_poly.entity_id
_entity_poly.type
_entity_poly.pdbx_seq_one_letter_code
_entity_poly.pdbx_strand_id
1 'polypeptide(L)'
;MSKSGELQKLVRRVLKVAGTTYADEAGIRVNDKPMPLFQLLMLCMLASKPIDAAIATRAAREVFKAGLRTPEAVLAAERCTMIGAFGRAHTSAMTRAPRLA
;
A
#
# COMPACT_ATOMS: atom_id res chain seq x y z
N MET A 1 15.23 3.77 32.69
CA MET A 1 14.56 3.29 31.46
C MET A 1 15.39 3.66 30.24
N SER A 2 15.69 2.72 29.34
CA SER A 2 16.43 3.00 28.10
C SER A 2 15.58 3.84 27.14
N LYS A 3 16.18 4.83 26.45
CA LYS A 3 15.51 5.70 25.45
C LYS A 3 14.72 4.91 24.38
N SER A 4 15.21 3.72 24.03
CA SER A 4 14.54 2.81 23.08
C SER A 4 13.15 2.37 23.56
N GLY A 5 12.98 2.16 24.87
CA GLY A 5 11.69 1.76 25.45
C GLY A 5 10.62 2.86 25.38
N GLU A 6 11.02 4.13 25.52
CA GLU A 6 10.10 5.27 25.39
C GLU A 6 9.71 5.53 23.92
N LEU A 7 10.66 5.41 22.98
CA LEU A 7 10.38 5.49 21.54
C LEU A 7 9.40 4.40 21.09
N GLN A 8 9.58 3.16 21.55
CA GLN A 8 8.65 2.08 21.23
C GLN A 8 7.24 2.35 21.76
N LYS A 9 7.08 2.91 22.96
CA LYS A 9 5.77 3.30 23.49
C LYS A 9 5.12 4.40 22.66
N LEU A 10 5.90 5.40 22.24
CA LEU A 10 5.42 6.49 21.39
C LEU A 10 4.93 5.95 20.04
N VAL A 11 5.74 5.13 19.36
CA VAL A 11 5.36 4.49 18.08
C VAL A 11 4.07 3.69 18.23
N ARG A 12 3.96 2.86 19.28
CA ARG A 12 2.73 2.09 19.54
C ARG A 12 1.51 2.99 19.75
N ARG A 13 1.67 4.13 20.45
CA ARG A 13 0.59 5.10 20.64
C ARG A 13 0.20 5.77 19.33
N VAL A 14 1.17 6.19 18.52
CA VAL A 14 0.91 6.79 17.20
C VAL A 14 0.17 5.80 16.31
N LEU A 15 0.63 4.55 16.22
CA LEU A 15 -0.05 3.50 15.44
C LEU A 15 -1.47 3.24 15.95
N LYS A 16 -1.68 3.22 17.28
CA LYS A 16 -3.02 3.04 17.86
C LYS A 16 -3.98 4.18 17.50
N VAL A 17 -3.49 5.43 17.40
CA VAL A 17 -4.32 6.61 17.13
C VAL A 17 -4.51 6.84 15.63
N ALA A 18 -3.45 6.70 14.83
CA ALA A 18 -3.48 6.87 13.38
C ALA A 18 -4.29 5.74 12.69
N GLY A 19 -4.42 4.59 13.35
CA GLY A 19 -5.24 3.47 12.86
C GLY A 19 -4.44 2.58 11.92
N THR A 20 -4.78 2.61 10.63
CA THR A 20 -4.21 1.72 9.60
C THR A 20 -2.95 2.31 8.96
N THR A 21 -1.93 1.48 8.76
CA THR A 21 -0.78 1.88 7.94
C THR A 21 -1.12 1.77 6.46
N TYR A 22 -0.40 2.49 5.59
CA TYR A 22 -0.56 2.33 4.14
C TYR A 22 -0.30 0.91 3.65
N ALA A 23 0.59 0.17 4.33
CA ALA A 23 0.81 -1.24 4.05
C ALA A 23 -0.45 -2.06 4.38
N ASP A 24 -1.07 -1.85 5.55
CA ASP A 24 -2.32 -2.50 5.92
C ASP A 24 -3.46 -2.15 4.96
N GLU A 25 -3.58 -0.88 4.57
CA GLU A 25 -4.59 -0.42 3.60
C GLU A 25 -4.42 -1.06 2.21
N ALA A 26 -3.17 -1.24 1.78
CA ALA A 26 -2.84 -1.95 0.55
C ALA A 26 -3.01 -3.49 0.67
N GLY A 27 -3.28 -4.01 1.87
CA GLY A 27 -3.39 -5.45 2.15
C GLY A 27 -2.04 -6.16 2.26
N ILE A 28 -0.96 -5.43 2.52
CA ILE A 28 0.40 -5.94 2.68
C ILE A 28 0.64 -6.28 4.13
N ARG A 29 0.81 -7.57 4.43
CA ARG A 29 1.29 -8.00 5.75
C ARG A 29 2.82 -7.98 5.77
N VAL A 30 3.38 -6.86 6.20
CA VAL A 30 4.84 -6.64 6.25
C VAL A 30 5.49 -7.69 7.14
N ASN A 31 6.47 -8.39 6.58
CA ASN A 31 7.41 -9.26 7.27
C ASN A 31 8.70 -9.31 6.46
N ASP A 32 9.79 -9.78 7.05
CA ASP A 32 11.10 -9.86 6.41
C ASP A 32 11.20 -11.06 5.44
N LYS A 33 10.26 -11.17 4.51
CA LYS A 33 10.28 -12.15 3.42
C LYS A 33 10.29 -11.43 2.06
N PRO A 34 10.85 -12.06 1.02
CA PRO A 34 10.99 -11.40 -0.30
C PRO A 34 9.69 -10.85 -0.88
N MET A 35 8.59 -11.61 -0.84
CA MET A 35 7.33 -11.19 -1.45
C MET A 35 6.69 -9.97 -0.74
N PRO A 36 6.51 -9.94 0.60
CA PRO A 36 6.00 -8.75 1.27
C PRO A 36 6.89 -7.51 1.15
N LEU A 37 8.22 -7.67 1.13
CA LEU A 37 9.13 -6.56 0.89
C LEU A 37 9.03 -6.01 -0.53
N PHE A 38 8.85 -6.88 -1.54
CA PHE A 38 8.59 -6.45 -2.91
C PHE A 38 7.26 -5.69 -3.03
N GLN A 39 6.20 -6.17 -2.39
CA GLN A 39 4.90 -5.47 -2.35
C GLN A 39 5.04 -4.08 -1.71
N LEU A 40 5.81 -3.97 -0.62
CA LEU A 40 6.09 -2.69 0.02
C LEU A 40 6.87 -1.75 -0.90
N LEU A 41 7.90 -2.24 -1.59
CA LEU A 41 8.64 -1.47 -2.58
C LEU A 41 7.72 -0.93 -3.69
N MET A 42 6.82 -1.77 -4.22
CA MET A 42 5.84 -1.33 -5.22
C MET A 42 4.94 -0.21 -4.68
N LEU A 43 4.45 -0.33 -3.44
CA LEU A 43 3.67 0.72 -2.80
C LEU A 43 4.48 2.03 -2.70
N CYS A 44 5.75 1.96 -2.27
CA CYS A 44 6.63 3.13 -2.21
C CYS A 44 6.83 3.78 -3.58
N MET A 45 7.02 2.98 -4.64
CA MET A 45 7.17 3.49 -6.01
C MET A 45 5.90 4.18 -6.50
N LEU A 46 4.72 3.63 -6.19
CA LEU A 46 3.44 4.25 -6.54
C LEU A 46 3.26 5.58 -5.78
N ALA A 47 3.51 5.58 -4.48
CA ALA A 47 3.38 6.77 -3.62
C ALA A 47 4.43 7.86 -3.88
N SER A 48 5.53 7.55 -4.58
CA SER A 48 6.57 8.54 -4.92
C SER A 48 6.15 9.50 -6.04
N LYS A 49 5.07 9.20 -6.76
CA LYS A 49 4.46 10.16 -7.69
C LYS A 49 3.61 11.18 -6.92
N PRO A 50 3.39 12.40 -7.44
CA PRO A 50 2.47 13.37 -6.84
C PRO A 50 1.02 12.91 -7.02
N ILE A 51 0.67 11.81 -6.37
CA ILE A 51 -0.65 11.19 -6.33
C ILE A 51 -1.07 11.06 -4.88
N ASP A 52 -2.37 11.12 -4.64
CA ASP A 52 -2.93 10.94 -3.31
C ASP A 52 -2.56 9.54 -2.76
N ALA A 53 -2.21 9.49 -1.47
CA ALA A 53 -1.76 8.25 -0.83
C ALA A 53 -2.84 7.15 -0.87
N ALA A 54 -4.13 7.50 -0.79
CA ALA A 54 -5.22 6.55 -0.90
C ALA A 54 -5.36 6.00 -2.33
N ILE A 55 -4.98 6.77 -3.35
CA ILE A 55 -4.91 6.26 -4.73
C ILE A 55 -3.75 5.27 -4.85
N ALA A 56 -2.59 5.58 -4.27
CA ALA A 56 -1.43 4.68 -4.27
C ALA A 56 -1.73 3.34 -3.57
N THR A 57 -2.34 3.35 -2.39
CA THR A 57 -2.70 2.11 -1.65
C THR A 57 -3.73 1.28 -2.40
N ARG A 58 -4.74 1.91 -3.02
CA ARG A 58 -5.72 1.22 -3.87
C ARG A 58 -5.09 0.64 -5.12
N ALA A 59 -4.22 1.37 -5.80
CA ALA A 59 -3.48 0.90 -6.96
C ALA A 59 -2.65 -0.35 -6.61
N ALA A 60 -1.89 -0.29 -5.52
CA ALA A 60 -1.14 -1.45 -5.02
C ALA A 60 -2.06 -2.66 -4.79
N ARG A 61 -3.19 -2.45 -4.11
CA ARG A 61 -4.17 -3.51 -3.84
C ARG A 61 -4.74 -4.14 -5.12
N GLU A 62 -5.08 -3.33 -6.13
CA GLU A 62 -5.60 -3.83 -7.41
C GLU A 62 -4.55 -4.60 -8.22
N VAL A 63 -3.29 -4.17 -8.15
CA VAL A 63 -2.16 -4.88 -8.75
C VAL A 63 -1.95 -6.24 -8.06
N PHE A 64 -2.01 -6.30 -6.73
CA PHE A 64 -1.87 -7.57 -6.00
C PHE A 64 -3.06 -8.52 -6.22
N LYS A 65 -4.27 -7.99 -6.39
CA LYS A 65 -5.44 -8.79 -6.78
C LYS A 65 -5.27 -9.41 -8.17
N ALA A 66 -4.59 -8.72 -9.08
CA ALA A 66 -4.24 -9.26 -10.40
C ALA A 66 -3.11 -10.30 -10.37
N GLY A 67 -2.64 -10.72 -9.19
CA GLY A 67 -1.57 -11.71 -9.04
C GLY A 67 -0.15 -11.16 -9.16
N LEU A 68 -0.01 -9.85 -9.39
CA LEU A 68 1.27 -9.18 -9.61
C LEU A 68 1.96 -8.86 -8.26
N ARG A 69 2.36 -9.92 -7.55
CA ARG A 69 2.87 -9.84 -6.17
C ARG A 69 4.36 -10.14 -6.04
N THR A 70 5.03 -10.54 -7.12
CA THR A 70 6.47 -10.84 -7.16
C THR A 70 7.11 -10.20 -8.39
N PRO A 71 8.43 -9.98 -8.40
CA PRO A 71 9.14 -9.43 -9.56
C PRO A 71 8.92 -10.25 -10.84
N GLU A 72 8.91 -11.58 -10.72
CA GLU A 72 8.77 -12.50 -11.85
C GLU A 72 7.36 -12.43 -12.43
N ALA A 73 6.33 -12.37 -11.57
CA ALA A 73 4.95 -12.21 -11.99
C ALA A 73 4.73 -10.87 -12.70
N VAL A 74 5.37 -9.80 -12.22
CA VAL A 74 5.32 -8.48 -12.87
C VAL A 74 6.03 -8.48 -14.21
N LEU A 75 7.20 -9.14 -14.31
CA LEU A 75 7.97 -9.23 -15.55
C LEU A 75 7.25 -10.05 -16.63
N ALA A 76 6.56 -11.13 -16.22
CA ALA A 76 5.78 -11.98 -17.11
C ALA A 76 4.41 -11.39 -17.48
N ALA A 77 3.98 -10.30 -16.82
CA ALA A 77 2.66 -9.74 -17.02
C ALA A 77 2.53 -9.00 -18.36
N GLU A 78 1.37 -9.18 -19.00
CA GLU A 78 1.00 -8.30 -20.10
C GLU A 78 0.76 -6.87 -19.60
N ARG A 79 1.17 -5.89 -20.42
CA ARG A 79 0.97 -4.46 -20.14
C ARG A 79 -0.50 -4.13 -19.81
N CYS A 80 -1.45 -4.75 -20.51
CA CYS A 80 -2.88 -4.52 -20.30
C CYS A 80 -3.35 -4.91 -18.90
N THR A 81 -2.74 -5.93 -18.27
CA THR A 81 -3.05 -6.33 -16.90
C THR A 81 -2.73 -5.22 -15.91
N MET A 82 -1.57 -4.58 -16.07
CA MET A 82 -1.15 -3.45 -15.24
C MET A 82 -2.02 -2.22 -15.47
N ILE A 83 -2.33 -1.90 -16.74
CA ILE A 83 -3.24 -0.78 -17.09
C ILE A 83 -4.62 -1.01 -16.48
N GLY A 84 -5.17 -2.22 -16.59
CA GLY A 84 -6.46 -2.57 -16.00
C GLY A 84 -6.48 -2.43 -14.48
N ALA A 85 -5.39 -2.82 -13.80
CA ALA A 85 -5.25 -2.65 -12.35
C ALA A 85 -5.26 -1.18 -11.94
N PHE A 86 -4.51 -0.32 -12.65
CA PHE A 86 -4.51 1.11 -12.37
C PHE A 86 -5.84 1.80 -12.73
N GLY A 87 -6.51 1.36 -13.79
CA GLY A 87 -7.85 1.84 -14.16
C GLY A 87 -8.87 1.62 -13.03
N ARG A 88 -8.91 0.41 -12.45
CA ARG A 88 -9.80 0.09 -11.30
C ARG A 88 -9.52 0.96 -10.08
N ALA A 89 -8.25 1.29 -9.83
CA ALA A 89 -7.86 2.14 -8.70
C ALA A 89 -8.35 3.59 -8.88
N HIS A 90 -8.27 4.13 -10.10
CA HIS A 90 -8.72 5.48 -10.41
C HIS A 90 -10.24 5.62 -10.39
N THR A 91 -10.98 4.70 -11.01
CA THR A 91 -12.47 4.74 -11.02
C THR A 91 -13.04 4.61 -9.60
N SER A 92 -12.42 3.80 -8.75
CA SER A 92 -12.88 3.61 -7.37
C SER A 92 -12.59 4.83 -6.47
N ALA A 93 -11.63 5.69 -6.82
CA ALA A 93 -11.29 6.90 -6.07
C ALA A 93 -12.47 7.91 -6.02
N MET A 94 -13.26 7.97 -7.11
CA MET A 94 -14.41 8.87 -7.23
C MET A 94 -15.54 8.57 -6.23
N THR A 95 -15.58 7.38 -5.62
CA THR A 95 -16.71 6.91 -4.79
C THR A 95 -16.59 7.20 -3.30
N ARG A 96 -15.61 7.99 -2.84
CA ARG A 96 -15.45 8.31 -1.41
C ARG A 96 -15.33 9.82 -1.17
N ALA A 97 -16.47 10.51 -1.20
CA ALA A 97 -16.59 11.83 -0.59
C ALA A 97 -16.35 11.72 0.94
N PRO A 98 -15.69 12.70 1.58
CA PRO A 98 -15.50 12.69 3.02
C PRO A 98 -16.85 12.82 3.74
N ARG A 99 -17.15 11.89 4.66
CA ARG A 99 -18.16 12.14 5.69
C ARG A 99 -17.56 13.14 6.67
N LEU A 100 -17.95 14.40 6.53
CA LEU A 100 -17.87 15.37 7.61
C LEU A 100 -18.95 15.00 8.63
N ALA A 101 -18.53 14.65 9.84
CA ALA A 101 -19.33 14.57 11.05
C ALA A 101 -18.56 15.28 12.16
#